data_AF-A0AAU2R1V6-F1
#
_entry.id   AF-A0AAU2R1V6-F1
#
_cell.length_a   1.000
_cell.length_b   1.000
_cell.length_c   1.000
_cell.angle_alpha   90.00
_cell.angle_beta   90.00
_cell.angle_gamma   90.00
#
_symmetry.space_group_name_H-M   'P 1'
#
loop_
_entity.id
_entity.type
_entity.pdbx_description
1 polymer ?
#
loop_
_entity_poly.entity_id
_entity_poly.type
_entity_poly.pdbx_seq_one_letter_code
_entity_poly.pdbx_strand_id
1 'polypeptide(L)'
;MSVPWDAVTTTGIGAAATVTGILVGAVVGRRNQNQQWLRDTQAAAYAAYLREFTAIEIELREAYLDDRSNTADWAPFNAALTSLSLVATPEVANAAGEVTEAVGRFALMVADQGPKDRDELRRIMSELASGQVAFVNAARHSLDPSQQPLGRQLGGPPPWHEIEPYAPAPRSGE
;
A
#
# COMPACT_ATOMS: atom_id res chain seq x y z
N MET A 1 27.72 34.45 16.75
CA MET A 1 26.29 34.44 16.37
C MET A 1 25.89 32.98 16.26
N SER A 2 25.30 32.44 17.33
CA SER A 2 24.84 31.05 17.42
C SER A 2 23.45 30.94 16.80
N VAL A 3 23.32 30.17 15.73
CA VAL A 3 22.02 29.79 15.18
C VAL A 3 21.36 28.82 16.17
N PRO A 4 20.18 29.14 16.74
CA PRO A 4 19.54 28.27 17.72
C PRO A 4 18.96 27.05 17.03
N TRP A 5 19.33 25.87 17.52
CA TRP A 5 18.82 24.56 17.09
C TRP A 5 17.36 24.29 17.50
N ASP A 6 16.68 25.28 18.09
CA ASP A 6 15.32 25.19 18.60
C ASP A 6 14.22 25.30 17.52
N ALA A 7 14.60 25.40 16.24
CA ALA A 7 13.66 25.52 15.12
C ALA A 7 13.51 24.24 14.27
N VAL A 8 14.20 23.15 14.59
CA VAL A 8 14.17 21.90 13.77
C VAL A 8 13.26 20.81 14.37
N THR A 9 12.63 21.02 15.53
CA THR A 9 11.95 19.93 16.26
C THR A 9 10.42 19.91 16.19
N THR A 10 9.73 20.79 15.44
CA THR A 10 8.28 21.00 15.70
C THR A 10 7.28 20.70 14.58
N THR A 11 7.61 19.95 13.52
CA THR A 11 6.57 19.57 12.51
C THR A 11 6.59 18.12 12.03
N GLY A 12 7.49 17.27 12.54
CA GLY A 12 7.66 15.90 12.03
C GLY A 12 7.17 14.75 12.94
N ILE A 13 6.66 15.02 14.15
CA ILE A 13 6.43 13.98 15.17
C ILE A 13 4.93 13.68 15.38
N GLY A 14 4.04 14.29 14.60
CA GLY A 14 2.58 14.21 14.82
C GLY A 14 1.85 13.02 14.18
N ALA A 15 2.42 12.33 13.18
CA ALA A 15 1.66 11.35 12.38
C ALA A 15 1.91 9.88 12.75
N ALA A 16 3.04 9.54 13.38
CA ALA A 16 3.38 8.16 13.72
C ALA A 16 2.68 7.64 14.99
N ALA A 17 2.20 8.53 15.87
CA ALA A 17 1.57 8.13 17.14
C ALA A 17 0.17 7.54 16.97
N THR A 18 -0.52 7.81 15.87
CA THR A 18 -1.93 7.44 15.70
C THR A 18 -2.14 6.00 15.26
N VAL A 19 -1.18 5.40 14.52
CA VAL A 19 -1.30 4.01 14.05
C VAL A 19 -0.92 3.02 15.15
N THR A 20 0.06 3.37 15.99
CA THR A 20 0.46 2.54 17.16
C THR A 20 -0.58 2.60 18.29
N GLY A 21 -1.37 3.68 18.37
CA GLY A 21 -2.36 3.91 19.42
C GLY A 21 -3.57 2.95 19.42
N ILE A 22 -3.78 2.15 18.37
CA ILE A 22 -4.92 1.21 18.28
C ILE A 22 -4.64 -0.11 19.03
N LEU A 23 -3.41 -0.37 19.49
CA LEU A 23 -3.06 -1.65 20.10
C LEU A 23 -3.23 -1.75 21.63
N VAL A 24 -3.78 -0.74 22.32
CA VAL A 24 -4.00 -0.81 23.77
C VAL A 24 -5.47 -0.60 24.12
N GLY A 25 -6.21 -1.70 24.33
CA GLY A 25 -7.58 -1.63 24.85
C GLY A 25 -8.24 -2.97 25.14
N ALA A 26 -8.25 -3.32 26.44
CA ALA A 26 -9.18 -4.23 27.13
C ALA A 26 -8.89 -5.75 27.16
N VAL A 27 -8.16 -6.14 28.21
CA VAL A 27 -8.28 -7.44 28.86
C VAL A 27 -9.55 -7.46 29.74
N VAL A 28 -10.22 -8.62 29.74
CA VAL A 28 -11.37 -9.10 30.56
C VAL A 28 -12.78 -8.91 29.95
N GLY A 29 -13.26 -9.95 29.25
CA GLY A 29 -14.70 -10.12 29.01
C GLY A 29 -15.13 -11.19 27.99
N ARG A 30 -15.05 -12.50 28.30
CA ARG A 30 -15.81 -13.60 27.64
C ARG A 30 -15.49 -13.85 26.14
N ARG A 31 -15.08 -15.08 25.79
CA ARG A 31 -14.61 -15.56 24.46
C ARG A 31 -15.25 -14.94 23.19
N ASN A 32 -16.54 -14.58 23.18
CA ASN A 32 -17.17 -13.91 22.04
C ASN A 32 -16.66 -12.47 21.80
N GLN A 33 -16.28 -11.71 22.84
CA GLN A 33 -15.68 -10.38 22.66
C GLN A 33 -14.27 -10.48 22.08
N ASN A 34 -13.53 -11.55 22.38
CA ASN A 34 -12.18 -11.75 21.88
C ASN A 34 -12.14 -12.03 20.36
N GLN A 35 -13.11 -12.80 19.84
CA GLN A 35 -13.21 -13.05 18.39
C GLN A 35 -13.66 -11.82 17.63
N GLN A 36 -14.62 -11.06 18.17
CA GLN A 36 -15.04 -9.79 17.56
C GLN A 36 -13.88 -8.78 17.56
N TRP A 37 -13.18 -8.66 18.69
CA TRP A 37 -12.01 -7.78 18.80
C TRP A 37 -10.90 -8.13 17.82
N LEU A 38 -10.60 -9.42 17.64
CA LEU A 38 -9.60 -9.85 16.66
C LEU A 38 -10.03 -9.50 15.23
N ARG A 39 -11.31 -9.72 14.88
CA ARG A 39 -11.86 -9.34 13.57
C ARG A 39 -11.81 -7.85 13.32
N ASP A 40 -12.17 -7.05 14.32
CA ASP A 40 -12.14 -5.59 14.21
C ASP A 40 -10.70 -5.09 14.06
N THR A 41 -9.75 -5.70 14.79
CA THR A 41 -8.31 -5.39 14.67
C THR A 41 -7.75 -5.80 13.31
N GLN A 42 -8.13 -6.97 12.80
CA GLN A 42 -7.78 -7.42 11.45
C GLN A 42 -8.33 -6.46 10.39
N ALA A 43 -9.61 -6.13 10.47
CA ALA A 43 -10.25 -5.20 9.54
C ALA A 43 -9.56 -3.83 9.55
N ALA A 44 -9.21 -3.31 10.73
CA ALA A 44 -8.46 -2.05 10.86
C ALA A 44 -7.06 -2.14 10.23
N ALA A 45 -6.31 -3.21 10.48
CA ALA A 45 -4.98 -3.40 9.89
C ALA A 45 -5.05 -3.55 8.36
N TYR A 46 -6.04 -4.29 7.84
CA TYR A 46 -6.26 -4.46 6.40
C TYR A 46 -6.62 -3.14 5.72
N ALA A 47 -7.49 -2.34 6.36
CA ALA A 47 -7.86 -1.02 5.86
C ALA A 47 -6.67 -0.04 5.89
N ALA A 48 -5.86 -0.07 6.95
CA ALA A 48 -4.64 0.75 7.04
C ALA A 48 -3.65 0.38 5.94
N TYR A 49 -3.39 -0.91 5.71
CA TYR A 49 -2.53 -1.36 4.61
C TYR A 49 -3.03 -0.87 3.25
N LEU A 50 -4.32 -1.06 2.93
CA LEU A 50 -4.88 -0.63 1.65
C LEU A 50 -4.81 0.88 1.45
N ARG A 51 -5.00 1.65 2.52
CA ARG A 51 -4.88 3.11 2.49
C ARG A 51 -3.46 3.52 2.12
N GLU A 52 -2.46 3.00 2.84
CA GLU A 52 -1.06 3.38 2.60
C GLU A 52 -0.53 2.82 1.27
N PHE A 53 -0.97 1.62 0.87
CA PHE A 53 -0.72 1.08 -0.47
C PHE A 53 -1.22 2.04 -1.56
N THR A 54 -2.47 2.49 -1.46
CA THR A 54 -3.07 3.41 -2.44
C THR A 54 -2.32 4.73 -2.49
N ALA A 55 -1.87 5.26 -1.35
CA ALA A 55 -1.09 6.49 -1.29
C ALA A 55 0.25 6.37 -2.04
N ILE A 56 0.98 5.27 -1.81
CA ILE A 56 2.23 4.99 -2.53
C ILE A 56 1.95 4.81 -4.03
N GLU A 57 0.93 4.05 -4.41
CA GLU A 57 0.62 3.78 -5.81
C GLU A 57 0.26 5.05 -6.60
N ILE A 58 -0.49 5.97 -5.98
CA ILE A 58 -0.82 7.27 -6.57
C ILE A 58 0.45 8.08 -6.79
N GLU A 59 1.29 8.25 -5.77
CA GLU A 59 2.52 9.03 -5.87
C GLU A 59 3.50 8.44 -6.90
N LEU A 60 3.66 7.12 -6.95
CA LEU A 60 4.53 6.48 -7.95
C LEU A 60 4.00 6.70 -9.37
N ARG A 61 2.68 6.66 -9.57
CA ARG A 61 2.07 6.93 -10.87
C ARG A 61 2.23 8.39 -11.27
N GLU A 62 1.97 9.33 -10.38
CA GLU A 62 2.19 10.75 -10.64
C GLU A 62 3.65 11.03 -10.97
N ALA A 63 4.58 10.49 -10.18
CA ALA A 63 6.00 10.63 -10.41
C ALA A 63 6.44 10.06 -11.77
N TYR A 64 5.90 8.90 -12.16
CA TYR A 64 6.15 8.30 -13.46
C TYR A 64 5.64 9.18 -14.62
N LEU A 65 4.40 9.70 -14.50
CA LEU A 65 3.78 10.52 -15.56
C LEU A 65 4.48 11.88 -15.72
N ASP A 66 4.95 12.46 -14.62
CA ASP A 66 5.66 13.74 -14.59
C ASP A 66 7.16 13.63 -14.91
N ASP A 67 7.68 12.41 -15.15
CA ASP A 67 9.11 12.13 -15.36
C ASP A 67 9.99 12.69 -14.20
N ARG A 68 9.52 12.53 -12.96
CA ARG A 68 10.17 13.03 -11.73
C ARG A 68 10.51 11.89 -10.78
N SER A 69 11.45 12.14 -9.88
CA SER A 69 11.65 11.27 -8.71
C SER A 69 10.38 11.25 -7.84
N ASN A 70 10.07 10.10 -7.26
CA ASN A 70 9.00 9.99 -6.27
C ASN A 70 9.41 10.62 -4.93
N THR A 71 8.43 11.17 -4.23
CA THR A 71 8.55 11.72 -2.87
C THR A 71 7.71 10.91 -1.89
N ALA A 72 7.51 9.63 -2.17
CA ALA A 72 6.67 8.74 -1.38
C ALA A 72 7.14 8.67 0.07
N ASP A 73 6.23 8.89 1.02
CA ASP A 73 6.49 8.63 2.43
C ASP A 73 6.33 7.13 2.70
N TRP A 74 7.46 6.43 2.71
CA TRP A 74 7.52 4.98 2.92
C TRP A 74 7.25 4.57 4.38
N ALA A 75 7.37 5.48 5.35
CA ALA A 75 7.26 5.13 6.76
C ALA A 75 5.86 4.64 7.16
N PRO A 76 4.75 5.32 6.78
CA PRO A 76 3.39 4.82 7.00
C PRO A 76 3.14 3.46 6.36
N PHE A 77 3.59 3.25 5.11
CA PHE A 77 3.41 1.98 4.41
C PHE A 77 4.13 0.83 5.12
N ASN A 78 5.38 1.03 5.54
CA ASN A 78 6.15 0.05 6.30
C ASN A 78 5.55 -0.23 7.70
N ALA A 79 5.00 0.80 8.36
CA ALA A 79 4.31 0.65 9.63
C ALA A 79 3.00 -0.15 9.48
N ALA A 80 2.25 0.07 8.39
CA ALA A 80 1.05 -0.69 8.07
C ALA A 80 1.39 -2.16 7.78
N LEU A 81 2.45 -2.45 7.03
CA LEU A 81 2.94 -3.82 6.80
C LEU A 81 3.36 -4.52 8.09
N THR A 82 4.08 -3.82 8.97
CA THR A 82 4.49 -4.37 10.27
C THR A 82 3.26 -4.69 11.12
N SER A 83 2.28 -3.78 11.17
CA SER A 83 1.02 -3.99 11.90
C SER A 83 0.20 -5.15 11.31
N LEU A 84 0.13 -5.23 9.98
CA LEU A 84 -0.51 -6.31 9.25
C LEU A 84 0.10 -7.67 9.61
N SER A 85 1.42 -7.76 9.72
CA SER A 85 2.14 -9.01 10.03
C SER A 85 1.74 -9.63 11.39
N LEU A 86 1.22 -8.83 12.31
CA LEU A 86 0.80 -9.29 13.63
C LEU A 86 -0.56 -10.00 13.61
N VAL A 87 -1.40 -9.73 12.60
CA VAL A 87 -2.81 -10.17 12.57
C VAL A 87 -3.21 -10.90 11.29
N ALA A 88 -2.36 -10.85 10.26
CA ALA A 88 -2.60 -11.50 8.98
C ALA A 88 -2.55 -13.04 9.08
N THR A 89 -3.46 -13.69 8.36
CA THR A 89 -3.30 -15.12 8.04
C THR A 89 -2.18 -15.29 7.02
N PRO A 90 -1.63 -16.52 6.84
CA PRO A 90 -0.61 -16.77 5.82
C PRO A 90 -1.04 -16.34 4.42
N GLU A 91 -2.30 -16.55 4.06
CA GLU A 91 -2.87 -16.15 2.77
C GLU A 91 -2.85 -14.62 2.59
N VAL A 92 -3.26 -13.87 3.61
CA VAL A 92 -3.24 -12.40 3.60
C VAL A 92 -1.80 -11.87 3.53
N ALA A 93 -0.88 -12.47 4.30
CA ALA A 93 0.52 -12.06 4.33
C ALA A 93 1.20 -12.30 2.96
N ASN A 94 0.95 -13.43 2.32
CA ASN A 94 1.49 -13.72 0.98
C ASN A 94 0.97 -12.73 -0.06
N ALA A 95 -0.35 -12.48 -0.09
CA ALA A 95 -0.93 -11.53 -1.03
C ALA A 95 -0.39 -10.10 -0.81
N ALA A 96 -0.21 -9.67 0.44
CA ALA A 96 0.41 -8.39 0.74
C ALA A 96 1.88 -8.33 0.28
N GLY A 97 2.62 -9.43 0.44
CA GLY A 97 4.00 -9.56 -0.02
C GLY A 97 4.15 -9.40 -1.54
N GLU A 98 3.26 -10.03 -2.32
CA GLU A 98 3.24 -9.91 -3.78
C GLU A 98 2.99 -8.46 -4.23
N VAL A 99 2.03 -7.78 -3.58
CA VAL A 99 1.77 -6.36 -3.83
C VAL A 99 2.98 -5.49 -3.47
N THR A 100 3.60 -5.73 -2.32
CA THR A 100 4.80 -4.99 -1.88
C THR A 100 5.97 -5.18 -2.85
N GLU A 101 6.17 -6.38 -3.40
CA GLU A 101 7.19 -6.64 -4.41
C GLU A 101 6.92 -5.86 -5.71
N ALA A 102 5.66 -5.83 -6.17
CA ALA A 102 5.26 -5.04 -7.33
C ALA A 102 5.45 -3.53 -7.10
N VAL A 103 5.13 -3.02 -5.91
CA VAL A 103 5.38 -1.62 -5.51
C VAL A 103 6.88 -1.32 -5.53
N GLY A 104 7.72 -2.21 -5.02
CA GLY A 104 9.17 -2.05 -5.03
C GLY A 104 9.72 -1.95 -6.45
N ARG A 105 9.28 -2.82 -7.36
CA ARG A 105 9.65 -2.75 -8.79
C ARG A 105 9.17 -1.45 -9.44
N PHE A 106 7.95 -1.00 -9.12
CA PHE A 106 7.46 0.27 -9.65
C PHE A 106 8.31 1.45 -9.17
N ALA A 107 8.67 1.48 -7.89
CA ALA A 107 9.53 2.51 -7.33
C ALA A 107 10.91 2.54 -7.99
N LEU A 108 11.50 1.37 -8.30
CA LEU A 108 12.75 1.27 -9.04
C LEU A 108 12.62 1.83 -10.46
N MET A 109 11.55 1.49 -11.18
CA MET A 109 11.28 2.04 -12.52
C MET A 109 11.06 3.55 -12.52
N VAL A 110 10.43 4.09 -11.48
CA VAL A 110 10.26 5.54 -11.31
C VAL A 110 11.60 6.22 -11.01
N ALA A 111 12.42 5.60 -10.17
CA ALA A 111 13.74 6.11 -9.82
C ALA A 111 14.74 6.03 -10.98
N ASP A 112 14.56 5.08 -11.90
CA ASP A 112 15.35 4.98 -13.12
C ASP A 112 15.00 6.13 -14.08
N GLN A 113 15.98 6.99 -14.35
CA GLN A 113 15.87 8.09 -15.31
C GLN A 113 16.11 7.64 -16.77
N GLY A 114 16.29 6.33 -16.98
CA GLY A 114 16.39 5.71 -18.30
C GLY A 114 15.09 5.73 -19.11
N PRO A 115 15.14 5.27 -20.37
CA PRO A 115 13.96 5.16 -21.23
C PRO A 115 12.87 4.32 -20.57
N LYS A 116 11.65 4.84 -20.56
CA LYS A 116 10.52 4.16 -19.91
C LYS A 116 10.03 2.98 -20.75
N ASP A 117 10.07 1.78 -20.17
CA ASP A 117 9.55 0.56 -20.78
C ASP A 117 8.04 0.42 -20.53
N ARG A 118 7.27 0.50 -21.62
CA ARG A 118 5.80 0.36 -21.59
C ARG A 118 5.34 -1.06 -21.27
N ASP A 119 6.08 -2.08 -21.70
CA ASP A 119 5.72 -3.48 -21.45
C ASP A 119 5.98 -3.83 -19.98
N GLU A 120 7.10 -3.37 -19.44
CA GLU A 120 7.39 -3.51 -18.02
C GLU A 120 6.37 -2.75 -17.16
N LEU A 121 6.00 -1.52 -17.55
CA LEU A 121 4.96 -0.78 -16.84
C LEU A 121 3.63 -1.55 -16.88
N ARG A 122 3.17 -1.97 -18.07
CA ARG A 122 1.94 -2.76 -18.20
C ARG A 122 1.93 -3.98 -17.27
N ARG A 123 3.06 -4.68 -17.19
CA ARG A 123 3.24 -5.83 -16.30
C ARG A 123 3.09 -5.44 -14.83
N ILE A 124 3.84 -4.43 -14.38
CA ILE A 124 3.77 -3.94 -12.98
C ILE A 124 2.34 -3.52 -12.62
N MET A 125 1.67 -2.78 -13.50
CA MET A 125 0.30 -2.32 -13.26
C MET A 125 -0.70 -3.48 -13.15
N SER A 126 -0.53 -4.51 -13.97
CA SER A 126 -1.34 -5.74 -13.88
C SER A 126 -1.08 -6.50 -12.58
N GLU A 127 0.17 -6.57 -12.13
CA GLU A 127 0.56 -7.23 -10.89
C GLU A 127 0.03 -6.46 -9.66
N LEU A 128 0.09 -5.13 -9.66
CA LEU A 128 -0.50 -4.29 -8.61
C LEU A 128 -2.03 -4.49 -8.52
N ALA A 129 -2.73 -4.44 -9.66
CA ALA A 129 -4.18 -4.59 -9.70
C ALA A 129 -4.63 -6.00 -9.28
N SER A 130 -3.99 -7.04 -9.81
CA SER A 130 -4.31 -8.42 -9.45
C SER A 130 -3.93 -8.75 -8.00
N GLY A 131 -2.79 -8.25 -7.53
CA GLY A 131 -2.35 -8.39 -6.14
C GLY A 131 -3.29 -7.70 -5.16
N GLN A 132 -3.78 -6.49 -5.46
CA GLN A 132 -4.78 -5.83 -4.62
C GLN A 132 -6.07 -6.65 -4.53
N VAL A 133 -6.54 -7.22 -5.64
CA VAL A 133 -7.73 -8.10 -5.64
C VAL A 133 -7.48 -9.36 -4.82
N ALA A 134 -6.30 -9.99 -4.96
CA ALA A 134 -5.90 -11.16 -4.19
C ALA A 134 -5.86 -10.84 -2.70
N PHE A 135 -5.25 -9.72 -2.30
CA PHE A 135 -5.20 -9.26 -0.91
C PHE A 135 -6.61 -9.03 -0.35
N VAL A 136 -7.47 -8.31 -1.08
CA VAL A 136 -8.85 -8.06 -0.65
C VAL A 136 -9.63 -9.35 -0.49
N ASN A 137 -9.46 -10.31 -1.40
CA ASN A 137 -10.12 -11.61 -1.30
C ASN A 137 -9.61 -12.43 -0.11
N ALA A 138 -8.30 -12.47 0.13
CA ALA A 138 -7.71 -13.13 1.30
C ALA A 138 -8.20 -12.49 2.61
N ALA A 139 -8.25 -11.16 2.66
CA ALA A 139 -8.74 -10.40 3.82
C ALA A 139 -10.24 -10.64 4.08
N ARG A 140 -11.05 -10.67 3.02
CA ARG A 140 -12.49 -11.00 3.10
C ARG A 140 -12.69 -12.41 3.62
N HIS A 141 -11.94 -13.37 3.07
CA HIS A 141 -12.00 -14.77 3.47
C HIS A 141 -11.57 -14.99 4.92
N SER A 142 -10.54 -14.27 5.39
CA SER A 142 -10.08 -14.37 6.79
C SER A 142 -11.12 -13.83 7.78
N LEU A 143 -11.85 -12.77 7.42
CA LEU A 143 -12.91 -12.20 8.25
C LEU A 143 -14.19 -13.05 8.23
N ASP A 144 -14.58 -13.50 7.04
CA ASP A 144 -15.77 -14.30 6.79
C ASP A 144 -15.57 -15.26 5.59
N PRO A 145 -15.34 -16.56 5.85
CA PRO A 145 -15.11 -17.55 4.80
C PRO A 145 -16.27 -17.76 3.83
N SER A 146 -17.48 -17.29 4.15
CA SER A 146 -18.66 -17.43 3.30
C SER A 146 -18.71 -16.41 2.14
N GLN A 147 -17.84 -15.41 2.16
CA GLN A 147 -17.81 -14.37 1.14
C GLN A 147 -17.29 -14.92 -0.19
N GLN A 148 -18.00 -14.61 -1.26
CA GLN A 148 -17.51 -14.90 -2.61
C GLN A 148 -16.35 -13.96 -2.98
N PRO A 149 -15.36 -14.46 -3.75
CA PRO A 149 -14.24 -13.66 -4.21
C PRO A 149 -14.70 -12.59 -5.20
N LEU A 150 -14.09 -11.42 -5.13
CA LEU A 150 -14.22 -10.38 -6.13
C LEU A 150 -13.44 -10.78 -7.38
N GLY A 151 -14.05 -10.63 -8.55
CA GLY A 151 -13.40 -10.87 -9.84
C GLY A 151 -12.71 -9.64 -10.44
N ARG A 152 -12.83 -8.47 -9.79
CA ARG A 152 -12.21 -7.22 -10.24
C ARG A 152 -11.99 -6.27 -9.07
N GLN A 153 -11.05 -5.35 -9.27
CA GLN A 153 -10.78 -4.22 -8.38
C GLN A 153 -12.01 -3.28 -8.36
N LEU A 154 -12.41 -2.83 -7.16
CA LEU A 154 -13.57 -1.92 -6.97
C LEU A 154 -13.18 -0.44 -6.86
N GLY A 155 -11.88 -0.15 -6.78
CA GLY A 155 -11.36 1.18 -6.65
C GLY A 155 -9.83 1.16 -6.59
N GLY A 156 -9.26 2.35 -6.69
CA GLY A 156 -7.87 2.50 -7.07
C GLY A 156 -7.78 3.11 -8.47
N PRO A 157 -6.58 3.48 -8.86
CA PRO A 157 -6.32 4.14 -10.12
C PRO A 157 -6.68 3.24 -11.32
N PRO A 158 -7.09 3.84 -12.45
CA PRO A 158 -7.67 3.11 -13.58
C PRO A 158 -6.73 2.03 -14.13
N PRO A 159 -7.28 0.90 -14.60
CA PRO A 159 -6.50 -0.19 -15.17
C PRO A 159 -5.67 0.29 -16.36
N TRP A 160 -4.51 -0.34 -16.60
CA TRP A 160 -3.51 0.13 -17.59
C TRP A 160 -4.10 0.49 -18.95
N HIS A 161 -5.01 -0.32 -19.47
CA HIS A 161 -5.62 -0.09 -20.79
C HIS A 161 -6.38 1.26 -20.90
N GLU A 162 -6.79 1.86 -19.78
CA GLU A 162 -7.44 3.17 -19.73
C GLU A 162 -6.43 4.33 -19.66
N ILE A 163 -5.20 4.09 -19.19
CA ILE A 163 -4.14 5.09 -19.03
C ILE A 163 -3.03 4.99 -20.09
N GLU A 164 -2.94 3.86 -20.80
CA GLU A 164 -2.00 3.63 -21.89
C GLU A 164 -1.97 4.75 -22.95
N PRO A 165 -3.11 5.35 -23.37
CA PRO A 165 -3.09 6.46 -24.32
C PRO A 165 -2.40 7.73 -23.81
N TYR A 166 -2.31 7.88 -22.48
CA TYR A 166 -1.77 9.06 -21.81
C TYR A 166 -0.36 8.84 -21.25
N ALA A 167 0.14 7.59 -21.28
CA ALA A 167 1.48 7.29 -20.84
C ALA A 167 2.53 7.87 -21.82
N PRO A 168 3.62 8.47 -21.32
CA PRO A 168 4.69 9.01 -22.15
C PRO A 168 5.10 8.03 -23.26
N ALA A 169 5.31 8.55 -24.47
CA ALA A 169 5.91 7.75 -25.53
C ALA A 169 7.31 7.32 -25.10
N PRO A 170 7.72 6.06 -25.34
CA PRO A 170 9.12 5.68 -25.16
C PRO A 170 9.93 6.65 -26.01
N ARG A 171 10.90 7.35 -25.39
CA ARG A 171 11.83 8.19 -26.16
C ARG A 171 12.54 7.25 -27.14
N SER A 172 12.27 7.42 -28.43
CA SER A 172 12.96 6.70 -29.49
C SER A 172 14.45 6.92 -29.32
N GLY A 173 15.18 5.84 -29.04
CA GLY A 173 16.64 5.88 -28.92
C GLY A 173 17.28 6.32 -30.22
N GLU A 174 18.28 7.19 -30.10
CA GLU A 174 19.30 7.44 -31.13
C GLU A 174 20.17 6.19 -31.37
#